data_AF-K2C260-F1
#
_entry.id   AF-K2C260-F1
#
_cell.length_a   1.000
_cell.length_b   1.000
_cell.length_c   1.000
_cell.angle_alpha   90.00
_cell.angle_beta   90.00
_cell.angle_gamma   90.00
#
_symmetry.space_group_name_H-M   'P 1'
#
loop_
_entity.id
_entity.type
_entity.pdbx_description
1 polymer ?
#
loop_
_entity_poly.entity_id
_entity_poly.type
_entity_poly.pdbx_seq_one_letter_code
_entity_poly.pdbx_strand_id
1 'polypeptide(L)'
;MDQGPCPEKSMNLTRTLHNDNWKGVWDPNNTFKFNKGETRSKKLAVTSPTGASKGTYKVKVNVRNANNNVVVSKTTDFLISNTAPTPTPTPTPTPTPSPDESNLMITVGADGIGVTKRIPLGGNLNPTPDNTNLNVRLYGTTGDELNLLVLDEETTFNYNEITKKLDGSVSIPTNLQEGKSYNLFIIGARYKYSQFPGSITLTAADKIVQNDNFNLIAGDINKEGDSFNHIDLLDYNLLISCSIYSQDSEACDSKEEYRDIADLNFDGQVNEDDYTLFLKEVANQEGAIPPDQE
;
A
#
# COMPACT_ATOMS: atom_id res chain seq x y z
N MET A 1 -15.13 -14.15 -19.23
CA MET A 1 -16.02 -14.14 -18.06
C MET A 1 -15.19 -13.57 -16.94
N ASP A 2 -15.49 -12.36 -16.48
CA ASP A 2 -15.05 -11.91 -15.16
C ASP A 2 -15.97 -10.78 -14.70
N GLN A 3 -16.38 -10.82 -13.43
CA GLN A 3 -17.38 -9.94 -12.83
C GLN A 3 -16.67 -9.13 -11.74
N GLY A 4 -16.33 -7.88 -12.05
CA GLY A 4 -15.82 -6.94 -11.05
C GLY A 4 -16.89 -6.64 -9.96
N PRO A 5 -16.46 -6.32 -8.72
CA PRO A 5 -17.36 -6.20 -7.57
C PRO A 5 -18.34 -5.01 -7.69
N CYS A 6 -19.59 -5.24 -7.28
CA CYS A 6 -20.66 -4.22 -7.24
C CYS A 6 -20.38 -3.12 -6.19
N PRO A 7 -20.93 -1.90 -6.36
CA PRO A 7 -20.75 -0.82 -5.38
C PRO A 7 -21.36 -1.18 -4.02
N GLU A 8 -20.57 -0.91 -2.98
CA GLU A 8 -20.86 -1.20 -1.57
C GLU A 8 -22.17 -0.52 -1.12
N LYS A 9 -23.08 -1.26 -0.48
CA LYS A 9 -24.24 -0.68 0.23
C LYS A 9 -24.15 -0.95 1.72
N SER A 10 -23.90 0.11 2.48
CA SER A 10 -23.90 0.07 3.94
C SER A 10 -25.32 -0.07 4.50
N MET A 11 -25.53 -1.06 5.38
CA MET A 11 -26.77 -1.18 6.16
C MET A 11 -26.48 -0.86 7.63
N ASN A 12 -27.05 0.24 8.12
CA ASN A 12 -27.03 0.52 9.56
C ASN A 12 -28.02 -0.40 10.28
N LEU A 13 -27.49 -1.19 11.22
CA LEU A 13 -28.24 -2.01 12.16
C LEU A 13 -28.07 -1.40 13.55
N THR A 14 -29.01 -0.57 13.97
CA THR A 14 -29.05 -0.02 15.34
C THR A 14 -29.96 -0.88 16.21
N ARG A 15 -29.47 -1.32 17.36
CA ARG A 15 -30.29 -1.95 18.40
C ARG A 15 -29.85 -1.44 19.76
N THR A 16 -30.81 -1.01 20.58
CA THR A 16 -30.64 -0.75 22.01
C THR A 16 -31.16 -1.96 22.78
N LEU A 17 -30.35 -2.51 23.69
CA LEU A 17 -30.63 -3.75 24.40
C LEU A 17 -30.93 -3.51 25.89
N HIS A 18 -32.10 -3.99 26.35
CA HIS A 18 -32.44 -4.11 27.76
C HIS A 18 -32.52 -5.61 28.15
N ASN A 19 -31.53 -6.06 28.94
CA ASN A 19 -31.46 -7.26 29.80
C ASN A 19 -30.62 -8.46 29.34
N ASP A 20 -29.95 -9.06 30.34
CA ASP A 20 -28.73 -9.87 30.28
C ASP A 20 -28.99 -11.40 30.23
N ASN A 21 -28.16 -12.13 29.46
CA ASN A 21 -27.58 -13.47 29.75
C ASN A 21 -27.21 -14.23 28.46
N TRP A 22 -25.94 -14.18 28.03
CA TRP A 22 -25.43 -15.05 26.95
C TRP A 22 -23.95 -15.45 27.15
N LYS A 23 -23.68 -16.77 27.17
CA LYS A 23 -22.36 -17.42 27.03
C LYS A 23 -22.39 -18.36 25.82
N GLY A 24 -21.27 -18.47 25.09
CA GLY A 24 -20.99 -19.55 24.13
C GLY A 24 -20.94 -19.15 22.65
N VAL A 25 -20.00 -19.76 21.91
CA VAL A 25 -19.33 -19.32 20.66
C VAL A 25 -19.75 -20.19 19.45
N TRP A 26 -19.91 -19.64 18.22
CA TRP A 26 -19.31 -20.14 16.94
C TRP A 26 -19.71 -19.36 15.65
N ASP A 27 -18.81 -18.46 15.23
CA ASP A 27 -18.29 -18.10 13.89
C ASP A 27 -17.35 -16.90 14.16
N PRO A 28 -16.02 -17.02 14.01
CA PRO A 28 -15.06 -16.05 14.55
C PRO A 28 -15.20 -14.63 13.95
N ASN A 29 -15.77 -14.47 12.75
CA ASN A 29 -15.70 -13.19 12.05
C ASN A 29 -17.00 -12.38 12.05
N ASN A 30 -18.10 -12.87 12.64
CA ASN A 30 -19.40 -12.18 12.61
C ASN A 30 -20.17 -12.19 13.94
N THR A 31 -19.48 -12.36 15.07
CA THR A 31 -20.11 -12.21 16.38
C THR A 31 -19.86 -10.83 16.98
N PHE A 32 -20.88 -10.30 17.65
CA PHE A 32 -20.76 -9.10 18.47
C PHE A 32 -20.96 -9.49 19.93
N LYS A 33 -20.03 -9.08 20.78
CA LYS A 33 -20.28 -8.97 22.22
C LYS A 33 -20.74 -7.53 22.46
N PHE A 34 -21.91 -7.38 23.06
CA PHE A 34 -22.43 -6.09 23.47
C PHE A 34 -22.44 -6.06 25.00
N ASN A 35 -21.93 -4.99 25.59
CA ASN A 35 -22.21 -4.67 26.98
C ASN A 35 -23.59 -4.04 27.10
N LYS A 36 -24.15 -4.06 28.31
CA LYS A 36 -25.46 -3.46 28.60
C LYS A 36 -25.48 -1.98 28.20
N GLY A 37 -26.46 -1.60 27.35
CA GLY A 37 -26.61 -0.22 26.86
C GLY A 37 -25.68 0.17 25.71
N GLU A 38 -24.76 -0.70 25.30
CA GLU A 38 -23.81 -0.42 24.22
C GLU A 38 -24.48 -0.49 22.84
N THR A 39 -24.09 0.42 21.94
CA THR A 39 -24.50 0.40 20.52
C THR A 39 -23.25 0.19 19.66
N ARG A 40 -23.30 -0.79 18.76
CA ARG A 40 -22.26 -1.00 17.73
C ARG A 40 -22.90 -1.10 16.36
N SER A 41 -22.15 -0.72 15.33
CA SER A 41 -22.53 -0.88 13.92
C SER A 41 -21.45 -1.69 13.19
N LYS A 42 -21.82 -2.42 12.15
CA LYS A 42 -20.88 -3.10 11.24
C LYS A 42 -21.44 -3.10 9.84
N LYS A 43 -20.57 -2.88 8.86
CA LYS A 43 -20.89 -3.06 7.46
C LYS A 43 -20.85 -4.56 7.10
N LEU A 44 -21.84 -5.00 6.35
CA LEU A 44 -21.87 -6.34 5.76
C LEU A 44 -21.81 -6.17 4.25
N ALA A 45 -20.78 -6.73 3.62
CA ALA A 45 -20.68 -6.82 2.16
C ALA A 45 -21.43 -8.07 1.68
N VAL A 46 -22.21 -7.93 0.62
CA VAL A 46 -22.90 -9.04 -0.05
C VAL A 46 -22.56 -8.97 -1.53
N THR A 47 -21.91 -10.02 -2.03
CA THR A 47 -21.54 -10.13 -3.44
C THR A 47 -22.52 -11.07 -4.14
N SER A 48 -22.97 -10.70 -5.34
CA SER A 48 -23.80 -11.59 -6.16
C SER A 48 -22.98 -12.76 -6.70
N PRO A 49 -23.56 -13.98 -6.80
CA PRO A 49 -22.90 -15.10 -7.46
C PRO A 49 -22.62 -14.81 -8.94
N THR A 50 -21.49 -15.32 -9.44
CA THR A 50 -21.15 -15.27 -10.87
C THR A 50 -22.27 -15.90 -11.71
N GLY A 51 -22.83 -15.14 -12.65
CA GLY A 51 -23.93 -15.60 -13.51
C GLY A 51 -25.34 -15.39 -12.94
N ALA A 52 -25.49 -14.65 -11.84
CA ALA A 52 -26.81 -14.24 -11.37
C ALA A 52 -27.58 -13.48 -12.47
N SER A 53 -28.86 -13.83 -12.64
CA SER A 53 -29.73 -13.15 -13.61
C SER A 53 -30.00 -11.71 -13.18
N LYS A 54 -30.23 -10.82 -14.16
CA LYS A 54 -30.67 -9.45 -13.88
C LYS A 54 -31.97 -9.47 -13.10
N GLY A 55 -32.06 -8.66 -12.05
CA GLY A 55 -33.26 -8.57 -11.23
C GLY A 55 -33.06 -7.87 -9.89
N THR A 56 -34.16 -7.62 -9.19
CA THR A 56 -34.12 -7.17 -7.79
C THR A 56 -34.25 -8.37 -6.88
N TYR A 57 -33.26 -8.56 -6.01
CA TYR A 57 -33.19 -9.63 -5.04
C TYR A 57 -33.49 -9.09 -3.64
N LYS A 58 -34.15 -9.89 -2.80
CA LYS A 58 -34.36 -9.55 -1.40
C LYS A 58 -33.28 -10.20 -0.55
N VAL A 59 -32.45 -9.38 0.07
CA VAL A 59 -31.43 -9.84 1.02
C VAL A 59 -31.99 -9.70 2.43
N LYS A 60 -32.09 -10.81 3.15
CA LYS A 60 -32.56 -10.86 4.54
C LYS A 60 -31.39 -11.13 5.47
N VAL A 61 -31.13 -10.19 6.38
CA VAL A 61 -30.13 -10.31 7.45
C VAL A 61 -30.87 -10.65 8.73
N ASN A 62 -30.45 -11.73 9.39
CA ASN A 62 -30.99 -12.14 10.69
C ASN A 62 -29.90 -12.02 11.75
N VAL A 63 -30.18 -11.26 12.81
CA VAL A 63 -29.40 -11.33 14.05
C VAL A 63 -30.00 -12.42 14.90
N ARG A 64 -29.19 -13.39 15.31
CA ARG A 64 -29.61 -14.49 16.17
C ARG A 64 -28.94 -14.37 17.54
N ASN A 65 -29.63 -14.87 18.56
CA ASN A 65 -29.03 -15.06 19.87
C ASN A 65 -28.32 -16.43 19.95
N ALA A 66 -27.63 -16.76 21.05
CA ALA A 66 -26.88 -18.03 21.12
C ALA A 66 -27.75 -19.30 21.22
N ASN A 67 -29.07 -19.17 21.42
CA ASN A 67 -30.03 -20.28 21.29
C ASN A 67 -30.50 -20.40 19.83
N ASN A 68 -29.82 -19.71 18.91
CA ASN A 68 -30.09 -19.65 17.48
C ASN A 68 -31.45 -19.04 17.10
N ASN A 69 -32.10 -18.34 18.04
CA ASN A 69 -33.37 -17.68 17.80
C ASN A 69 -33.13 -16.33 17.14
N VAL A 70 -33.90 -15.99 16.09
CA VAL A 70 -33.82 -14.68 15.42
C VAL A 70 -34.38 -13.61 16.36
N VAL A 71 -33.55 -12.63 16.73
CA VAL A 71 -33.92 -11.52 17.61
C VAL A 71 -34.17 -10.22 16.83
N VAL A 72 -33.53 -10.05 15.68
CA VAL A 72 -33.77 -8.94 14.76
C VAL A 72 -33.68 -9.46 13.33
N SER A 73 -34.55 -8.98 12.45
CA SER A 73 -34.47 -9.27 11.03
C SER A 73 -34.65 -7.99 10.24
N LYS A 74 -33.80 -7.77 9.24
CA LYS A 74 -33.91 -6.66 8.29
C LYS A 74 -33.84 -7.21 6.88
N THR A 75 -34.68 -6.69 6.00
CA THR A 75 -34.69 -7.05 4.58
C THR A 75 -34.45 -5.80 3.76
N THR A 76 -33.57 -5.90 2.77
CA THR A 76 -33.33 -4.83 1.80
C THR A 76 -33.38 -5.39 0.39
N ASP A 77 -33.70 -4.51 -0.55
CA ASP A 77 -33.63 -4.81 -1.97
C ASP A 77 -32.20 -4.60 -2.48
N PHE A 78 -31.71 -5.59 -3.21
CA PHE A 78 -30.42 -5.62 -3.87
C PHE A 78 -30.65 -5.72 -5.38
N LEU A 79 -30.35 -4.65 -6.10
CA LEU A 79 -30.59 -4.57 -7.54
C LEU A 79 -29.35 -5.07 -8.28
N ILE A 80 -29.52 -6.12 -9.07
CA ILE A 80 -28.56 -6.54 -10.08
C ILE A 80 -29.00 -5.92 -11.41
N SER A 81 -28.35 -4.82 -11.80
CA SER A 81 -28.55 -4.17 -13.10
C SER A 81 -27.34 -4.43 -14.00
N ASN A 82 -27.57 -4.62 -15.31
CA ASN A 82 -26.48 -4.53 -16.28
C ASN A 82 -25.84 -3.15 -16.14
N THR A 83 -24.52 -3.10 -16.07
CA THR A 83 -23.80 -1.89 -16.47
C THR A 83 -24.24 -1.58 -17.91
N ALA A 84 -24.64 -0.33 -18.16
CA ALA A 84 -24.83 0.12 -19.54
C ALA A 84 -23.57 -0.27 -20.33
N PRO A 85 -23.68 -0.69 -21.61
CA PRO A 85 -22.49 -0.91 -22.40
C PRO A 85 -21.66 0.37 -22.31
N THR A 86 -20.49 0.29 -21.70
CA THR A 86 -19.52 1.37 -21.75
C THR A 86 -19.36 1.65 -23.23
N PRO A 87 -19.61 2.89 -23.72
CA PRO A 87 -19.39 3.19 -25.12
C PRO A 87 -17.97 2.72 -25.42
N THR A 88 -17.83 1.86 -26.43
CA THR A 88 -16.50 1.53 -26.95
C THR A 88 -15.81 2.87 -27.14
N PRO A 89 -14.68 3.14 -26.46
CA PRO A 89 -13.99 4.39 -26.70
C PRO A 89 -13.79 4.45 -28.21
N THR A 90 -14.37 5.48 -28.84
CA THR A 90 -13.82 5.93 -30.12
C THR A 90 -12.33 6.02 -29.84
N PRO A 91 -11.44 5.40 -30.65
CA PRO A 91 -10.02 5.55 -30.42
C PRO A 91 -9.78 7.06 -30.38
N THR A 92 -9.61 7.59 -29.17
CA THR A 92 -8.97 8.86 -28.97
C THR A 92 -7.68 8.68 -29.74
N PRO A 93 -7.36 9.53 -30.74
CA PRO A 93 -6.04 9.46 -31.35
C PRO A 93 -5.08 9.33 -30.17
N THR A 94 -4.40 8.19 -30.08
CA THR A 94 -3.32 8.02 -29.13
C THR A 94 -2.50 9.27 -29.33
N PRO A 95 -2.35 10.15 -28.30
CA PRO A 95 -1.52 11.32 -28.46
C PRO A 95 -0.25 10.78 -29.08
N THR A 96 0.04 11.23 -30.29
CA THR A 96 1.31 10.90 -30.91
C THR A 96 2.32 11.30 -29.85
N PRO A 97 3.15 10.37 -29.33
CA PRO A 97 4.07 10.70 -28.25
C PRO A 97 4.73 12.01 -28.66
N SER A 98 4.52 13.04 -27.84
CA SER A 98 5.19 14.30 -28.08
C SER A 98 6.67 13.93 -28.20
N PRO A 99 7.37 14.24 -29.31
CA PRO A 99 8.69 13.68 -29.59
C PRO A 99 9.80 14.00 -28.58
N ASP A 100 9.49 14.66 -27.46
CA ASP A 100 10.45 15.22 -26.51
C ASP A 100 10.25 14.81 -25.04
N GLU A 101 9.26 13.96 -24.68
CA GLU A 101 9.20 13.45 -23.31
C GLU A 101 10.21 12.31 -23.12
N SER A 102 11.25 12.63 -22.37
CA SER A 102 12.36 11.73 -22.10
C SER A 102 12.20 11.18 -20.69
N ASN A 103 12.16 9.85 -20.56
CA ASN A 103 11.86 9.18 -19.29
C ASN A 103 13.13 8.80 -18.53
N LEU A 104 13.12 8.92 -17.20
CA LEU A 104 14.11 8.33 -16.30
C LEU A 104 13.63 6.94 -15.88
N MET A 105 14.30 5.89 -16.35
CA MET A 105 14.07 4.52 -15.92
C MET A 105 14.92 4.25 -14.67
N ILE A 106 14.31 3.70 -13.63
CA ILE A 106 14.95 3.49 -12.33
C ILE A 106 14.74 2.04 -11.92
N THR A 107 15.83 1.33 -11.64
CA THR A 107 15.81 0.00 -11.03
C THR A 107 16.41 0.10 -9.64
N VAL A 108 15.63 -0.29 -8.62
CA VAL A 108 16.01 -0.21 -7.22
C VAL A 108 15.72 -1.54 -6.51
N GLY A 109 16.64 -2.00 -5.68
CA GLY A 109 16.36 -3.13 -4.79
C GLY A 109 15.45 -2.70 -3.65
N ALA A 110 14.67 -3.61 -3.08
CA ALA A 110 13.84 -3.32 -1.91
C ALA A 110 14.05 -4.43 -0.88
N ASP A 111 14.56 -4.08 0.29
CA ASP A 111 14.71 -5.10 1.34
C ASP A 111 13.34 -5.64 1.75
N GLY A 112 13.22 -6.96 1.80
CA GLY A 112 11.95 -7.68 1.91
C GLY A 112 11.43 -8.26 0.59
N ILE A 113 11.82 -7.70 -0.56
CA ILE A 113 11.36 -8.14 -1.89
C ILE A 113 12.55 -8.45 -2.80
N GLY A 114 12.49 -9.57 -3.52
CA GLY A 114 13.49 -9.86 -4.56
C GLY A 114 14.88 -10.14 -3.99
N VAL A 115 15.93 -9.68 -4.68
CA VAL A 115 17.32 -9.90 -4.26
C VAL A 115 18.06 -8.57 -4.24
N THR A 116 18.67 -8.26 -3.09
CA THR A 116 19.55 -7.11 -2.92
C THR A 116 20.94 -7.59 -2.51
N LYS A 117 21.96 -6.75 -2.67
CA LYS A 117 23.29 -7.05 -2.10
C LYS A 117 23.24 -7.21 -0.56
N ARG A 118 22.26 -6.57 0.08
CA ARG A 118 22.01 -6.64 1.53
C ARG A 118 21.22 -7.88 1.94
N ILE A 119 20.48 -8.51 1.00
CA ILE A 119 19.79 -9.78 1.18
C ILE A 119 20.20 -10.75 0.05
N PRO A 120 21.42 -11.32 0.08
CA PRO A 120 21.89 -12.16 -1.02
C PRO A 120 21.08 -13.45 -1.20
N LEU A 121 20.43 -13.93 -0.14
CA LEU A 121 19.54 -15.09 -0.17
C LEU A 121 18.12 -14.73 -0.65
N GLY A 122 17.85 -13.44 -0.87
CA GLY A 122 16.56 -12.90 -1.28
C GLY A 122 15.57 -12.68 -0.14
N GLY A 123 14.58 -11.82 -0.40
CA GLY A 123 13.32 -11.73 0.33
C GLY A 123 12.21 -12.46 -0.42
N ASN A 124 10.99 -11.93 -0.38
CA ASN A 124 9.86 -12.47 -1.13
C ASN A 124 10.08 -12.33 -2.64
N LEU A 125 10.08 -13.46 -3.36
CA LEU A 125 10.26 -13.49 -4.82
C LEU A 125 8.95 -13.46 -5.60
N ASN A 126 7.81 -13.49 -4.91
CA ASN A 126 6.46 -13.42 -5.48
C ASN A 126 5.61 -12.40 -4.69
N PRO A 127 6.00 -11.11 -4.67
CA PRO A 127 5.30 -10.09 -3.90
C PRO A 127 3.85 -9.93 -4.38
N THR A 128 2.95 -9.73 -3.43
CA THR A 128 1.52 -9.45 -3.59
C THR A 128 1.15 -8.31 -2.64
N PRO A 129 0.93 -7.07 -3.15
CA PRO A 129 0.95 -6.69 -4.56
C PRO A 129 2.34 -6.81 -5.20
N ASP A 130 2.41 -6.92 -6.52
CA ASP A 130 3.68 -6.94 -7.27
C ASP A 130 4.17 -5.53 -7.62
N ASN A 131 3.58 -4.50 -7.02
CA ASN A 131 3.87 -3.10 -7.30
C ASN A 131 3.70 -2.23 -6.06
N THR A 132 4.34 -1.07 -6.08
CA THR A 132 4.22 -0.04 -5.05
C THR A 132 4.41 1.34 -5.65
N ASN A 133 3.68 2.33 -5.15
CA ASN A 133 3.94 3.72 -5.49
C ASN A 133 5.13 4.23 -4.68
N LEU A 134 6.06 4.88 -5.37
CA LEU A 134 7.21 5.54 -4.77
C LEU A 134 7.31 6.95 -5.35
N ASN A 135 7.72 7.87 -4.50
CA ASN A 135 7.98 9.24 -4.88
C ASN A 135 9.46 9.41 -5.23
N VAL A 136 9.72 9.97 -6.42
CA VAL A 136 11.03 10.18 -7.00
C VAL A 136 11.36 11.66 -6.94
N ARG A 137 12.47 11.99 -6.28
CA ARG A 137 12.93 13.38 -6.14
C ARG A 137 14.33 13.57 -6.70
N LEU A 138 14.51 14.68 -7.42
CA LEU A 138 15.83 15.12 -7.88
C LEU A 138 16.18 16.47 -7.26
N TYR A 139 17.41 16.60 -6.76
CA TYR A 139 17.97 17.84 -6.27
C TYR A 139 19.21 18.22 -7.06
N GLY A 140 19.37 19.51 -7.39
CA GLY A 140 20.58 20.00 -8.05
C GLY A 140 21.81 19.85 -7.15
N THR A 141 22.98 19.58 -7.74
CA THR A 141 24.23 19.32 -7.00
C THR A 141 25.25 20.45 -7.08
N THR A 142 24.97 21.51 -7.84
CA THR A 142 25.96 22.57 -8.12
C THR A 142 25.31 23.94 -8.35
N GLY A 143 26.09 25.00 -8.14
CA GLY A 143 25.72 26.38 -8.48
C GLY A 143 24.46 26.87 -7.76
N ASP A 144 23.66 27.66 -8.46
CA ASP A 144 22.43 28.27 -7.94
C ASP A 144 21.30 27.25 -7.72
N GLU A 145 21.46 26.02 -8.20
CA GLU A 145 20.51 24.91 -8.05
C GLU A 145 20.94 23.93 -6.94
N LEU A 146 22.01 24.21 -6.20
CA LEU A 146 22.47 23.33 -5.12
C LEU A 146 21.33 23.11 -4.10
N ASN A 147 20.98 21.84 -3.88
CA ASN A 147 19.90 21.41 -2.99
C ASN A 147 18.50 21.93 -3.37
N LEU A 148 18.33 22.48 -4.57
CA LEU A 148 17.02 22.86 -5.09
C LEU A 148 16.29 21.61 -5.59
N LEU A 149 15.06 21.38 -5.12
CA LEU A 149 14.17 20.35 -5.63
C LEU A 149 13.75 20.71 -7.06
N VAL A 150 14.14 19.88 -8.04
CA VAL A 150 13.91 20.09 -9.48
C VAL A 150 12.96 19.07 -10.10
N LEU A 151 12.66 17.98 -9.39
CA LEU A 151 11.66 16.97 -9.75
C LEU A 151 11.06 16.39 -8.45
N ASP A 152 9.74 16.23 -8.41
CA ASP A 152 9.00 15.56 -7.33
C ASP A 152 7.80 14.83 -7.96
N GLU A 153 7.97 13.56 -8.31
CA GLU A 153 6.99 12.78 -9.07
C GLU A 153 6.71 11.45 -8.38
N GLU A 154 5.44 11.15 -8.11
CA GLU A 154 5.01 9.82 -7.68
C GLU A 154 4.79 8.92 -8.90
N THR A 155 5.37 7.72 -8.86
CA THR A 155 5.18 6.71 -9.92
C THR A 155 5.05 5.31 -9.33
N THR A 156 4.43 4.42 -10.10
CA THR A 156 4.32 3.01 -9.75
C THR A 156 5.60 2.27 -10.15
N PHE A 157 6.23 1.65 -9.17
CA PHE A 157 7.31 0.70 -9.37
C PHE A 157 6.74 -0.72 -9.39
N ASN A 158 7.13 -1.50 -10.39
CA ASN A 158 6.68 -2.87 -10.59
C ASN A 158 7.83 -3.84 -10.30
N TYR A 159 7.51 -4.95 -9.64
CA TYR A 159 8.45 -6.02 -9.42
C TYR A 159 8.81 -6.70 -10.74
N ASN A 160 10.09 -6.73 -11.06
CA ASN A 160 10.61 -7.37 -12.25
C ASN A 160 11.14 -8.77 -11.89
N GLU A 161 10.46 -9.80 -12.37
CA GLU A 161 10.82 -11.19 -12.10
C GLU A 161 12.20 -11.60 -12.64
N ILE A 162 12.75 -10.89 -13.62
CA ILE A 162 14.06 -11.17 -14.22
C ILE A 162 15.17 -10.56 -13.35
N THR A 163 15.06 -9.28 -13.01
CA THR A 163 16.08 -8.57 -12.22
C THR A 163 15.92 -8.81 -10.73
N LYS A 164 14.76 -9.32 -10.29
CA LYS A 164 14.37 -9.49 -8.89
C LYS A 164 14.44 -8.16 -8.11
N LYS A 165 14.06 -7.06 -8.77
CA LYS A 165 14.09 -5.68 -8.25
C LYS A 165 12.82 -4.93 -8.65
N LEU A 166 12.64 -3.73 -8.11
CA LEU A 166 11.56 -2.83 -8.48
C LEU A 166 12.01 -1.91 -9.63
N ASP A 167 11.23 -1.87 -10.70
CA ASP A 167 11.44 -1.01 -11.86
C ASP A 167 10.34 0.05 -11.97
N GLY A 168 10.74 1.31 -12.10
CA GLY A 168 9.86 2.46 -12.24
C GLY A 168 10.33 3.40 -13.34
N SER A 169 9.45 4.29 -13.78
CA SER A 169 9.78 5.33 -14.75
C SER A 169 9.12 6.64 -14.36
N VAL A 170 9.85 7.75 -14.46
CA VAL A 170 9.32 9.11 -14.31
C VAL A 170 9.63 9.94 -15.55
N SER A 171 8.66 10.75 -15.99
CA SER A 171 8.88 11.70 -17.07
C SER A 171 9.84 12.79 -16.58
N ILE A 172 10.87 13.11 -17.39
CA ILE A 172 11.80 14.20 -17.07
C ILE A 172 11.26 15.49 -17.71
N PRO A 173 10.95 16.53 -16.90
CA PRO A 173 10.63 17.85 -17.40
C PRO A 173 11.69 18.39 -18.37
N THR A 174 11.25 19.07 -19.44
CA THR A 174 12.14 19.61 -20.48
C THR A 174 13.09 20.71 -19.99
N ASN A 175 12.83 21.28 -18.80
CA ASN A 175 13.70 22.28 -18.16
C ASN A 175 14.88 21.66 -17.40
N LEU A 176 14.90 20.34 -17.17
CA LEU A 176 16.07 19.66 -16.61
C LEU A 176 17.16 19.60 -17.68
N GLN A 177 18.31 20.21 -17.38
CA GLN A 177 19.39 20.33 -18.33
C GLN A 177 20.15 19.01 -18.47
N GLU A 178 20.32 18.56 -19.72
CA GLU A 178 21.22 17.46 -20.05
C GLU A 178 22.67 17.79 -19.67
N GLY A 179 23.44 16.77 -19.30
CA GLY A 179 24.84 16.90 -18.88
C GLY A 179 25.04 17.38 -17.44
N LYS A 180 23.96 17.79 -16.74
CA LYS A 180 24.02 18.12 -15.31
C LYS A 180 23.87 16.90 -14.41
N SER A 181 24.47 17.00 -13.22
CA SER A 181 24.38 15.98 -12.17
C SER A 181 23.35 16.33 -11.10
N TYR A 182 22.58 15.34 -10.66
CA TYR A 182 21.50 15.46 -9.68
C TYR A 182 21.64 14.41 -8.57
N ASN A 183 21.28 14.78 -7.35
CA ASN A 183 21.05 13.80 -6.28
C ASN A 183 19.66 13.22 -6.46
N LEU A 184 19.57 11.89 -6.57
CA LEU A 184 18.31 11.16 -6.70
C LEU A 184 17.91 10.60 -5.34
N PHE A 185 16.66 10.80 -4.95
CA PHE A 185 16.03 10.20 -3.79
C PHE A 185 14.79 9.42 -4.20
N ILE A 186 14.56 8.29 -3.52
CA ILE A 186 13.34 7.49 -3.62
C ILE A 186 12.73 7.41 -2.22
N ILE A 187 11.44 7.73 -2.17
CA ILE A 187 10.64 7.80 -0.95
C ILE A 187 9.44 6.87 -1.10
N GLY A 188 9.13 6.12 -0.05
CA GLY A 188 7.94 5.27 -0.02
C GLY A 188 7.42 5.10 1.39
N ALA A 189 6.12 4.79 1.51
CA ALA A 189 5.46 4.71 2.82
C ALA A 189 6.03 3.60 3.73
N ARG A 190 6.60 2.55 3.15
CA ARG A 190 7.18 1.40 3.85
C ARG A 190 8.68 1.52 4.12
N TYR A 191 9.32 2.49 3.46
CA TYR A 191 10.77 2.51 3.31
C TYR A 191 11.35 3.76 3.93
N LYS A 192 12.49 3.59 4.58
CA LYS A 192 13.35 4.71 4.94
C LYS A 192 13.78 5.45 3.67
N TYR A 193 13.94 6.77 3.77
CA TYR A 193 14.31 7.57 2.62
C TYR A 193 15.68 7.15 2.10
N SER A 194 15.74 6.94 0.79
CA SER A 194 16.87 6.29 0.15
C SER A 194 17.45 7.19 -0.93
N GLN A 195 18.70 7.60 -0.74
CA GLN A 195 19.46 8.33 -1.75
C GLN A 195 20.20 7.35 -2.67
N PHE A 196 20.17 7.63 -3.97
CA PHE A 196 21.03 6.95 -4.92
C PHE A 196 22.50 7.15 -4.53
N PRO A 197 23.35 6.10 -4.53
CA PRO A 197 24.77 6.26 -4.22
C PRO A 197 25.48 7.18 -5.23
N GLY A 198 25.79 8.40 -4.79
CA GLY A 198 26.40 9.44 -5.63
C GLY A 198 25.34 10.29 -6.36
N SER A 199 25.73 10.87 -7.50
CA SER A 199 24.85 11.68 -8.34
C SER A 199 24.60 11.01 -9.68
N ILE A 200 23.41 11.20 -10.24
CA ILE A 200 23.07 10.78 -11.60
C ILE A 200 23.36 11.93 -12.58
N THR A 201 23.82 11.64 -13.79
CA THR A 201 23.97 12.65 -14.86
C THR A 201 22.96 12.35 -15.96
N LEU A 202 22.08 13.29 -16.27
CA LEU A 202 21.06 13.10 -17.31
C LEU A 202 21.70 13.25 -18.69
N THR A 203 21.63 12.22 -19.54
CA THR A 203 22.11 12.29 -20.94
C THR A 203 20.99 11.93 -21.91
N ALA A 204 21.08 12.39 -23.16
CA ALA A 204 20.08 12.14 -24.20
C ALA A 204 19.95 10.65 -24.60
N ALA A 205 20.96 9.82 -24.32
CA ALA A 205 21.04 8.45 -24.82
C ALA A 205 20.68 7.38 -23.78
N ASP A 206 20.98 7.59 -22.49
CA ASP A 206 20.76 6.59 -21.45
C ASP A 206 20.28 7.25 -20.16
N LYS A 207 18.97 7.23 -19.95
CA LYS A 207 18.31 7.65 -18.70
C LYS A 207 17.98 6.45 -17.84
N ILE A 208 18.91 5.49 -17.74
CA ILE A 208 18.77 4.29 -16.93
C ILE A 208 19.59 4.47 -15.66
N VAL A 209 18.91 4.48 -14.52
CA VAL A 209 19.54 4.50 -13.20
C VAL A 209 19.43 3.11 -12.61
N GLN A 210 20.56 2.41 -12.58
CA GLN A 210 20.69 1.11 -11.93
C GLN A 210 22.01 1.06 -11.16
N ASN A 211 21.95 0.59 -9.92
CA ASN A 211 23.12 0.35 -9.08
C ASN A 211 22.78 -0.77 -8.09
N ASP A 212 23.63 -1.79 -7.98
CA ASP A 212 23.40 -2.91 -7.05
C ASP A 212 23.42 -2.51 -5.57
N ASN A 213 24.00 -1.35 -5.26
CA ASN A 213 23.98 -0.77 -3.92
C ASN A 213 22.80 0.19 -3.71
N PHE A 214 21.98 0.47 -4.73
CA PHE A 214 20.78 1.27 -4.55
C PHE A 214 19.61 0.39 -4.12
N ASN A 215 19.35 0.38 -2.82
CA ASN A 215 18.35 -0.46 -2.19
C ASN A 215 17.51 0.36 -1.20
N LEU A 216 16.21 0.10 -1.16
CA LEU A 216 15.29 0.66 -0.19
C LEU A 216 15.32 -0.18 1.09
N ILE A 217 15.35 0.49 2.24
CA ILE A 217 15.34 -0.15 3.56
C ILE A 217 13.91 -0.14 4.10
N ALA A 218 13.32 -1.32 4.28
CA ALA A 218 11.96 -1.44 4.82
C ALA A 218 11.91 -1.15 6.34
N GLY A 219 10.74 -0.75 6.83
CA GLY A 219 10.43 -0.74 8.27
C GLY A 219 10.25 0.65 8.90
N ASP A 220 10.50 1.73 8.17
CA ASP A 220 10.11 3.09 8.58
C ASP A 220 8.67 3.32 8.07
N ILE A 221 7.70 2.85 8.85
CA ILE A 221 6.28 2.78 8.51
C ILE A 221 5.45 3.81 9.29
N ASN A 222 6.01 4.40 10.34
CA ASN A 222 5.44 5.52 11.08
C ASN A 222 6.15 6.83 10.68
N LYS A 223 5.63 7.51 9.65
CA LYS A 223 6.21 8.76 9.14
C LYS A 223 5.87 10.02 9.94
N GLU A 224 5.48 9.89 11.21
CA GLU A 224 5.00 11.02 12.02
C GLU A 224 6.05 11.46 13.06
N GLY A 225 6.17 12.79 13.24
CA GLY A 225 6.93 13.36 14.34
C GLY A 225 8.41 12.98 14.33
N ASP A 226 8.88 12.42 15.44
CA ASP A 226 10.27 12.02 15.67
C ASP A 226 10.67 10.70 15.02
N SER A 227 9.70 9.90 14.52
CA SER A 227 9.98 8.68 13.75
C SER A 227 10.28 8.95 12.28
N PHE A 228 10.14 10.19 11.82
CA PHE A 228 10.37 10.51 10.42
C PHE A 228 11.79 10.13 9.97
N ASN A 229 11.88 9.25 8.96
CA ASN A 229 13.15 8.77 8.42
C ASN A 229 14.02 8.00 9.44
N HIS A 230 13.40 7.41 10.45
CA HIS A 230 14.02 6.56 11.45
C HIS A 230 13.26 5.23 11.51
N ILE A 231 13.97 4.14 11.83
CA ILE A 231 13.32 2.85 12.12
C ILE A 231 13.43 2.66 13.62
N ASP A 232 12.35 2.88 14.36
CA ASP A 232 12.39 3.02 15.80
C ASP A 232 11.30 2.22 16.53
N LEU A 233 11.10 2.53 17.82
CA LEU A 233 10.14 1.82 18.65
C LEU A 233 8.69 2.09 18.26
N LEU A 234 8.38 3.24 17.66
CA LEU A 234 7.04 3.55 17.18
C LEU A 234 6.71 2.76 15.93
N ASP A 235 7.66 2.57 15.01
CA ASP A 235 7.50 1.64 13.89
C ASP A 235 7.27 0.20 14.37
N TYR A 236 8.04 -0.24 15.37
CA TYR A 236 7.87 -1.56 15.97
C TYR A 236 6.47 -1.73 16.56
N ASN A 237 5.99 -0.74 17.32
CA ASN A 237 4.66 -0.79 17.92
C ASN A 237 3.57 -0.86 16.83
N LEU A 238 3.74 -0.12 15.74
CA LEU A 238 2.83 -0.17 14.60
C LEU A 238 2.85 -1.57 13.96
N LEU A 239 4.04 -2.09 13.63
CA LEU A 239 4.22 -3.41 13.02
C LEU A 239 3.58 -4.52 13.86
N ILE A 240 3.87 -4.58 15.15
CA ILE A 240 3.30 -5.60 16.04
C ILE A 240 1.80 -5.44 16.22
N SER A 241 1.28 -4.21 16.24
CA SER A 241 -0.17 -3.98 16.32
C SER A 241 -0.91 -4.48 15.08
N CYS A 242 -0.27 -4.45 13.90
CA CYS A 242 -0.81 -4.98 12.65
C CYS A 242 -0.63 -6.49 12.49
N SER A 243 0.25 -7.11 13.29
CA SER A 243 0.59 -8.52 13.16
C SER A 243 -0.60 -9.45 13.42
N ILE A 244 -0.58 -10.62 12.79
CA ILE A 244 -1.50 -11.74 13.09
C ILE A 244 -1.42 -12.22 14.56
N TYR A 245 -0.34 -11.88 15.27
CA TYR A 245 -0.15 -12.17 16.69
C TYR A 245 -0.63 -11.06 17.62
N SER A 246 -1.14 -9.97 17.07
CA SER A 246 -1.55 -8.79 17.84
C SER A 246 -2.66 -9.12 18.83
N GLN A 247 -2.48 -8.67 20.07
CA GLN A 247 -3.54 -8.67 21.08
C GLN A 247 -4.34 -7.36 21.08
N ASP A 248 -3.81 -6.34 20.42
CA ASP A 248 -4.36 -4.99 20.35
C ASP A 248 -4.00 -4.33 19.01
N SER A 249 -5.00 -4.14 18.17
CA SER A 249 -4.86 -3.55 16.84
C SER A 249 -5.12 -2.04 16.81
N GLU A 250 -5.26 -1.36 17.96
CA GLU A 250 -5.62 0.06 18.00
C GLU A 250 -4.68 0.96 17.18
N ALA A 251 -3.37 0.75 17.30
CA ALA A 251 -2.40 1.51 16.50
C ALA A 251 -2.53 1.21 15.01
N CYS A 252 -2.62 -0.06 14.60
CA CYS A 252 -2.81 -0.46 13.22
C CYS A 252 -4.11 0.09 12.61
N ASP A 253 -5.20 0.03 13.37
CA ASP A 253 -6.53 0.42 12.90
C ASP A 253 -6.75 1.95 12.98
N SER A 254 -5.76 2.71 13.49
CA SER A 254 -5.82 4.17 13.56
C SER A 254 -5.76 4.84 12.18
N LYS A 255 -5.19 4.16 11.19
CA LYS A 255 -5.17 4.58 9.78
C LYS A 255 -5.39 3.39 8.85
N GLU A 256 -6.06 3.63 7.73
CA GLU A 256 -6.43 2.56 6.79
C GLU A 256 -5.20 1.94 6.13
N GLU A 257 -4.19 2.76 5.82
CA GLU A 257 -2.96 2.37 5.13
C GLU A 257 -1.99 1.56 5.99
N TYR A 258 -2.11 1.61 7.32
CA TYR A 258 -1.13 1.03 8.25
C TYR A 258 -0.98 -0.47 8.13
N ARG A 259 -2.08 -1.18 7.87
CA ARG A 259 -2.04 -2.61 7.65
C ARG A 259 -1.30 -2.97 6.36
N ASP A 260 -1.51 -2.19 5.30
CA ASP A 260 -0.88 -2.41 4.01
C ASP A 260 0.62 -2.10 4.04
N ILE A 261 1.04 -1.09 4.81
CA ILE A 261 2.46 -0.72 4.91
C ILE A 261 3.24 -1.54 5.95
N ALA A 262 2.57 -2.18 6.89
CA ALA A 262 3.19 -3.07 7.87
C ALA A 262 3.55 -4.46 7.28
N ASP A 263 2.96 -4.85 6.15
CA ASP A 263 3.42 -5.98 5.34
C ASP A 263 4.68 -5.54 4.57
N LEU A 264 5.84 -5.82 5.17
CA LEU A 264 7.14 -5.34 4.71
C LEU A 264 7.70 -6.21 3.57
N ASN A 265 7.28 -7.48 3.49
CA ASN A 265 7.73 -8.42 2.46
C ASN A 265 6.72 -8.64 1.31
N PHE A 266 5.53 -8.03 1.40
CA PHE A 266 4.45 -8.11 0.43
C PHE A 266 3.95 -9.54 0.24
N ASP A 267 3.73 -10.30 1.31
CA ASP A 267 3.15 -11.66 1.23
C ASP A 267 1.64 -11.70 1.52
N GLY A 268 1.05 -10.53 1.82
CA GLY A 268 -0.35 -10.34 2.18
C GLY A 268 -0.64 -10.57 3.66
N GLN A 269 0.38 -10.79 4.49
CA GLN A 269 0.26 -10.98 5.93
C GLN A 269 1.30 -10.13 6.67
N VAL A 270 1.00 -9.83 7.93
CA VAL A 270 1.97 -9.20 8.84
C VAL A 270 2.32 -10.22 9.91
N ASN A 271 3.48 -10.87 9.79
CA ASN A 271 3.84 -12.06 10.57
C ASN A 271 5.31 -12.05 11.03
N GLU A 272 5.86 -13.22 11.39
CA GLU A 272 7.24 -13.36 11.84
C GLU A 272 8.30 -12.96 10.78
N ASP A 273 7.97 -13.04 9.49
CA ASP A 273 8.88 -12.69 8.41
C ASP A 273 9.07 -11.17 8.35
N ASP A 274 7.99 -10.39 8.47
CA ASP A 274 8.05 -8.92 8.57
C ASP A 274 8.79 -8.48 9.81
N TYR A 275 8.53 -9.12 10.95
CA TYR A 275 9.23 -8.82 12.19
C TYR A 275 10.74 -9.12 12.08
N THR A 276 11.11 -10.24 11.47
CA THR A 276 12.51 -10.61 11.27
C THR A 276 13.21 -9.63 10.34
N LEU A 277 12.53 -9.21 9.27
CA LEU A 277 13.02 -8.15 8.38
C LEU A 277 13.19 -6.84 9.13
N PHE A 278 12.20 -6.40 9.90
CA PHE A 278 12.26 -5.19 10.71
C PHE A 278 13.48 -5.18 11.65
N LEU A 279 13.70 -6.27 12.40
CA LEU A 279 14.86 -6.38 13.31
C LEU A 279 16.20 -6.26 12.57
N LYS A 280 16.28 -6.83 11.36
CA LYS A 280 17.46 -6.71 10.51
C LYS A 280 17.68 -5.26 10.09
N GLU A 281 16.63 -4.55 9.72
CA GLU A 281 16.74 -3.17 9.24
C GLU A 281 16.99 -2.15 10.36
N VAL A 282 16.44 -2.38 11.57
CA VAL A 282 16.79 -1.61 12.78
C VAL A 282 18.30 -1.66 13.06
N ALA A 283 18.96 -2.78 12.79
CA ALA A 283 20.41 -2.91 12.99
C ALA A 283 21.24 -2.21 11.88
N ASN A 284 20.61 -1.80 10.78
CA ASN A 284 21.28 -1.32 9.57
C ASN A 284 20.61 -0.07 8.98
N GLN A 285 20.37 0.95 9.80
CA GLN A 285 19.62 2.15 9.40
C GLN A 285 20.41 3.15 8.53
N GLU A 286 21.31 2.70 7.67
CA GLU A 286 22.00 3.61 6.76
C GLU A 286 20.98 4.28 5.82
N GLY A 287 20.82 5.60 5.89
CA GLY A 287 19.91 6.32 5.02
C GLY A 287 20.16 7.81 5.07
N ALA A 288 19.61 8.54 4.10
CA ALA A 288 19.86 9.96 3.92
C ALA A 288 18.57 10.76 4.17
N ILE A 289 18.72 12.02 4.57
CA ILE A 289 17.62 12.98 4.68
C ILE A 289 17.70 13.88 3.43
N PRO A 290 16.61 14.03 2.65
CA PRO A 290 16.53 14.99 1.57
C PRO A 290 16.71 16.43 2.10
N PRO A 291 17.33 17.34 1.33
CA PRO A 291 17.67 18.67 1.82
C PRO A 291 16.50 19.54 2.30
N ASP A 292 15.28 19.28 1.84
CA ASP A 292 14.06 20.00 2.25
C ASP A 292 13.43 19.44 3.53
N GLN A 293 14.03 18.40 4.12
CA GLN A 293 13.55 17.71 5.33
C GLN A 293 14.57 17.77 6.48
N GLU A 294 15.67 18.53 6.33
CA GLU A 294 16.61 18.92 7.40
C GLU A 294 16.16 20.22 8.09
#